data_AF-A0A0F4QR32-F1
#
_entry.id   AF-A0A0F4QR32-F1
#
_cell.length_a   1.000
_cell.length_b   1.000
_cell.length_c   1.000
_cell.angle_alpha   90.00
_cell.angle_beta   90.00
_cell.angle_gamma   90.00
#
_symmetry.space_group_name_H-M   'P 1'
#
loop_
_entity.id
_entity.type
_entity.pdbx_description
1 polymer ?
#
loop_
_entity_poly.entity_id
_entity_poly.type
_entity_poly.pdbx_seq_one_letter_code
_entity_poly.pdbx_strand_id
1 'polypeptide(L)'
;TYTATLTNAAQGDVTVTLDNGETITIADGATTGTVDVTVAADEDVYTDASSISASITGATGGNFENLAVDSTAATTAITDTTDTTTVSLSATGSITEAGGT
;
A
#
# COMPACT_ATOMS: atom_id res chain seq x y z
N THR A 1 -4.31 4.14 -1.58
CA THR A 1 -4.94 5.00 -2.60
C THR A 1 -3.92 5.95 -3.19
N TYR A 2 -3.86 6.06 -4.51
CA TYR A 2 -3.07 7.09 -5.21
C TYR A 2 -4.02 8.11 -5.85
N THR A 3 -3.62 9.38 -5.83
CA THR A 3 -4.39 10.51 -6.37
C THR A 3 -3.56 11.26 -7.40
N ALA A 4 -4.08 11.43 -8.62
CA ALA A 4 -3.52 12.31 -9.62
C ALA A 4 -4.28 13.65 -9.62
N THR A 5 -3.55 14.75 -9.72
CA THR A 5 -4.13 16.11 -9.75
C THR A 5 -3.61 16.88 -10.96
N LEU A 6 -4.53 17.51 -11.69
CA LEU A 6 -4.26 18.45 -12.78
C LEU A 6 -4.39 19.88 -12.26
N THR A 7 -3.62 20.79 -12.85
CA THR A 7 -3.73 22.23 -12.55
C THR A 7 -4.96 22.89 -13.16
N ASN A 8 -5.58 22.24 -14.16
CA ASN A 8 -6.75 22.71 -14.88
C ASN A 8 -7.70 21.55 -15.14
N ALA A 9 -8.98 21.86 -15.31
CA ALA A 9 -9.98 20.85 -15.65
C ALA A 9 -9.62 20.16 -16.97
N ALA A 10 -9.74 18.84 -17.00
CA ALA A 10 -9.57 18.06 -18.21
C ALA A 10 -10.64 18.44 -19.24
N GLN A 11 -10.26 18.48 -20.53
CA GLN A 11 -11.19 18.63 -21.66
C GLN A 11 -11.21 17.30 -22.44
N GLY A 12 -12.05 16.37 -21.98
CA GLY A 12 -12.02 14.95 -22.29
C GLY A 12 -11.27 14.15 -21.22
N ASP A 13 -11.46 12.84 -21.19
CA ASP A 13 -10.83 11.98 -20.18
C ASP A 13 -9.30 12.03 -20.28
N VAL A 14 -8.64 12.02 -19.13
CA VAL A 14 -7.18 11.85 -18.99
C VAL A 14 -6.91 10.50 -18.37
N THR A 15 -6.02 9.73 -18.99
CA THR A 15 -5.51 8.47 -18.45
C THR A 15 -4.08 8.67 -17.99
N VAL A 16 -3.83 8.42 -16.71
CA VAL A 16 -2.51 8.46 -16.07
C VAL A 16 -2.07 7.02 -15.78
N THR A 17 -0.91 6.63 -16.29
CA THR A 17 -0.35 5.29 -16.12
C THR A 17 0.74 5.31 -15.06
N LEU A 18 0.66 4.39 -14.09
CA LEU A 18 1.65 4.22 -13.03
C LEU A 18 2.60 3.06 -13.35
N ASP A 19 3.82 3.12 -12.83
CA ASP A 19 4.86 2.08 -12.98
C ASP A 19 4.49 0.73 -12.35
N ASN A 20 3.64 0.73 -11.34
CA ASN A 20 3.09 -0.46 -10.70
C ASN A 20 2.00 -1.16 -11.54
N GLY A 21 1.69 -0.65 -12.75
CA GLY A 21 0.72 -1.22 -13.68
C GLY A 21 -0.71 -0.68 -13.52
N GLU A 22 -0.95 0.17 -12.52
CA GLU A 22 -2.26 0.79 -12.27
C GLU A 22 -2.50 1.99 -13.19
N THR A 23 -3.77 2.32 -13.40
CA THR A 23 -4.19 3.48 -14.18
C THR A 23 -5.20 4.34 -13.42
N ILE A 24 -4.95 5.64 -13.38
CA ILE A 24 -5.87 6.64 -12.84
C ILE A 24 -6.58 7.33 -14.00
N THR A 25 -7.90 7.32 -13.98
CA THR A 25 -8.72 8.10 -14.93
C THR A 25 -9.21 9.39 -14.27
N ILE A 26 -8.97 10.51 -14.93
CA ILE A 26 -9.55 11.82 -14.58
C ILE A 26 -10.61 12.13 -15.64
N ALA A 27 -11.86 12.19 -15.22
CA ALA A 27 -12.98 12.40 -16.13
C ALA A 27 -12.97 13.79 -16.76
N ASP A 28 -13.64 13.95 -17.90
CA ASP A 28 -13.91 15.26 -18.50
C ASP A 28 -14.47 16.28 -17.47
N GLY A 29 -13.93 17.49 -17.50
CA GLY A 29 -14.27 18.57 -16.57
C GLY A 29 -13.70 18.40 -15.15
N ALA A 30 -13.09 17.27 -14.81
CA ALA A 30 -12.48 17.05 -13.50
C ALA A 30 -11.01 17.46 -13.48
N THR A 31 -10.49 17.72 -12.28
CA THR A 31 -9.06 18.00 -12.04
C THR A 31 -8.38 16.86 -11.29
N THR A 32 -9.14 15.89 -10.78
CA THR A 32 -8.60 14.81 -9.94
C THR A 32 -9.15 13.46 -10.34
N GLY A 33 -8.31 12.45 -10.16
CA GLY A 33 -8.67 11.05 -10.28
C GLY A 33 -7.94 10.24 -9.22
N THR A 34 -8.50 9.10 -8.86
CA THR A 34 -7.95 8.22 -7.83
C THR A 34 -7.97 6.77 -8.28
N VAL A 35 -7.01 5.99 -7.77
CA VAL A 35 -7.02 4.53 -7.88
C VAL A 35 -6.70 3.92 -6.52
N ASP A 36 -7.44 2.87 -6.16
CA ASP A 36 -7.19 2.10 -4.96
C ASP A 36 -6.35 0.89 -5.32
N VAL A 37 -5.14 0.85 -4.75
CA VAL A 37 -4.22 -0.28 -4.87
C VAL A 37 -4.45 -1.17 -3.66
N THR A 38 -4.90 -2.40 -3.92
CA THR A 38 -5.08 -3.38 -2.87
C THR A 38 -3.71 -3.97 -2.54
N VAL A 39 -3.22 -3.68 -1.35
CA VAL A 39 -2.09 -4.40 -0.78
C VAL A 39 -2.65 -5.52 0.07
N ALA A 40 -2.31 -6.76 -0.27
CA ALA A 40 -2.62 -7.88 0.60
C ALA A 40 -1.86 -7.67 1.91
N ALA A 41 -2.57 -7.76 3.03
CA ALA A 41 -1.91 -7.86 4.32
C ALA A 41 -1.26 -9.26 4.38
N ASP A 42 0.06 -9.31 4.45
CA ASP A 42 0.79 -10.54 4.75
C ASP A 42 0.90 -10.61 6.27
N GLU A 43 -0.19 -11.05 6.92
CA GLU A 43 -0.25 -11.15 8.37
C GLU A 43 0.45 -12.45 8.79
N ASP A 44 1.72 -12.35 9.16
CA ASP A 44 2.44 -13.45 9.79
C ASP A 44 3.14 -13.01 11.09
N VAL A 45 3.73 -13.97 11.82
CA VAL A 45 4.34 -13.72 13.15
C VAL A 45 5.66 -12.94 13.04
N TYR A 46 6.20 -12.78 11.83
CA TYR A 46 7.45 -12.09 11.53
C TYR A 46 7.17 -10.70 10.95
N THR A 47 7.92 -9.71 11.42
CA THR A 47 7.81 -8.36 10.88
C THR A 47 8.34 -8.29 9.45
N ASP A 48 7.46 -8.13 8.46
CA ASP A 48 7.85 -7.77 7.09
C ASP A 48 7.43 -6.33 6.78
N ALA A 49 8.36 -5.40 7.00
CA ALA A 49 8.15 -4.00 6.68
C ALA A 49 8.12 -3.81 5.15
N SER A 50 6.93 -3.91 4.57
CA SER A 50 6.72 -3.70 3.14
C SER A 50 6.54 -2.21 2.83
N SER A 51 7.02 -1.80 1.66
CA SER A 51 6.77 -0.46 1.11
C SER A 51 6.26 -0.60 -0.31
N ILE A 52 5.24 0.17 -0.64
CA ILE A 52 4.76 0.30 -2.02
C ILE A 52 5.08 1.70 -2.52
N SER A 53 5.65 1.79 -3.70
CA SER A 53 5.88 3.04 -4.41
C SER A 53 5.18 2.99 -5.75
N ALA A 54 4.62 4.13 -6.16
CA ALA A 54 4.13 4.30 -7.51
C ALA A 54 4.60 5.64 -8.07
N SER A 55 5.06 5.64 -9.31
CA SER A 55 5.44 6.83 -10.07
C SER A 55 4.65 6.91 -11.37
N ILE A 56 4.42 8.13 -11.87
CA ILE A 56 3.72 8.30 -13.14
C ILE A 56 4.69 8.05 -14.29
N THR A 57 4.35 7.10 -15.15
CA THR A 57 5.13 6.76 -16.35
C THR A 57 4.62 7.49 -17.59
N GLY A 58 3.35 7.89 -17.59
CA GLY A 58 2.76 8.67 -18.68
C GLY A 58 1.37 9.18 -18.34
N ALA A 59 0.95 10.21 -19.05
CA ALA A 59 -0.42 10.70 -19.03
C ALA A 59 -0.83 11.11 -20.45
N THR A 60 -2.07 10.80 -20.84
CA THR A 60 -2.61 11.10 -22.17
C THR A 60 -4.07 11.52 -22.07
N GLY A 61 -4.54 12.33 -23.03
CA GLY A 61 -5.92 12.82 -23.07
C GLY A 61 -6.09 14.25 -22.53
N GLY A 62 -7.31 14.62 -22.17
CA GLY A 62 -7.65 15.95 -21.62
C GLY A 62 -7.48 17.15 -22.56
N ASN A 63 -7.12 16.91 -23.83
CA ASN A 63 -6.95 17.92 -24.88
C ASN A 63 -6.07 19.12 -24.47
N PHE A 64 -4.99 18.85 -23.72
CA PHE A 64 -4.02 19.86 -23.33
C PHE A 64 -3.02 20.16 -24.45
N GLU A 65 -2.65 21.44 -24.61
CA GLU A 65 -1.57 21.83 -25.53
C GLU A 65 -0.21 21.28 -25.07
N ASN A 66 -0.02 21.16 -23.75
CA ASN A 66 1.15 20.53 -23.14
C ASN A 66 0.78 19.90 -21.79
N LEU A 67 0.66 18.57 -21.76
CA LEU A 67 0.49 17.81 -20.52
C LEU A 67 1.87 17.42 -19.99
N ALA A 68 2.34 18.13 -18.96
CA ALA A 68 3.58 17.79 -18.27
C ALA A 68 3.30 16.77 -17.16
N VAL A 69 4.16 15.76 -17.05
CA VAL A 69 4.04 14.69 -16.05
C VAL A 69 5.11 14.87 -14.99
N ASP A 70 4.71 14.83 -13.72
CA ASP A 70 5.63 14.67 -12.61
C ASP A 70 5.90 13.18 -12.39
N SER A 71 7.14 12.75 -12.57
CA SER A 71 7.58 11.37 -12.41
C SER A 71 8.10 11.06 -11.01
N THR A 72 7.95 11.99 -10.07
CA THR A 72 8.33 11.78 -8.67
C THR A 72 7.52 10.64 -8.07
N ALA A 73 8.21 9.62 -7.53
CA ALA A 73 7.55 8.47 -6.92
C ALA A 73 6.83 8.86 -5.62
N ALA A 74 5.59 8.42 -5.47
CA ALA A 74 4.83 8.48 -4.24
C ALA A 74 5.03 7.16 -3.47
N THR A 75 5.70 7.22 -2.32
CA THR A 75 5.98 6.06 -1.46
C THR A 75 5.02 6.03 -0.28
N THR A 76 4.38 4.88 -0.05
CA THR A 76 3.58 4.60 1.14
C THR A 76 4.27 3.51 1.95
N ALA A 77 4.60 3.81 3.20
CA ALA A 77 5.11 2.83 4.15
C ALA A 77 3.96 2.03 4.75
N ILE A 78 4.06 0.70 4.74
CA ILE A 78 3.09 -0.19 5.38
C ILE A 78 3.63 -0.50 6.77
N THR A 79 2.81 -0.26 7.78
CA THR A 79 3.16 -0.56 9.17
C THR A 79 2.52 -1.88 9.54
N ASP A 80 3.34 -2.89 9.78
CA ASP A 80 2.91 -4.25 10.13
C ASP A 80 2.40 -4.33 11.58
N THR A 81 1.54 -5.31 11.88
CA THR A 81 1.01 -5.56 13.21
C THR A 81 1.70 -6.76 13.86
N THR A 82 2.36 -6.55 15.01
CA THR A 82 3.05 -7.64 15.70
C THR A 82 2.05 -8.52 16.48
N ASP A 83 1.82 -9.74 16.01
CA ASP A 83 1.03 -10.74 16.73
C ASP A 83 1.85 -11.46 17.81
N THR A 84 1.60 -11.13 19.07
CA THR A 84 2.31 -11.75 20.20
C THR A 84 1.73 -13.11 20.57
N THR A 85 2.47 -14.19 20.28
CA THR A 85 2.14 -15.54 20.78
C THR A 85 2.88 -15.82 22.09
N THR A 86 2.16 -15.87 23.22
CA THR A 86 2.75 -16.21 24.51
C THR A 86 2.57 -17.70 24.84
N VAL A 87 3.67 -18.41 25.08
CA VAL A 87 3.68 -19.76 25.65
C VAL A 87 4.05 -19.68 27.13
N SER A 88 3.25 -20.28 28.01
CA SER A 88 3.57 -20.39 29.44
C SER A 88 3.56 -21.86 29.88
N LEU A 89 4.60 -22.26 30.62
CA LEU A 89 4.70 -23.56 31.25
C LEU A 89 4.91 -23.33 32.75
N SER A 90 3.95 -23.75 33.56
CA SER A 90 4.03 -23.65 35.02
C SER A 90 4.00 -25.05 35.63
N ALA A 91 4.86 -25.29 36.62
CA ALA A 91 4.85 -26.47 37.46
C ALA A 91 4.70 -26.01 38.91
N THR A 92 3.78 -26.64 39.66
CA THR A 92 3.70 -26.46 41.11
C THR A 92 4.27 -27.69 41.81
N GLY A 93 5.23 -27.46 42.71
CA GLY A 93 5.52 -28.28 43.88
C GLY A 93 6.21 -29.63 43.67
N SER A 94 7.46 -29.69 44.13
CA SER A 94 8.31 -30.86 44.49
C SER A 94 7.77 -32.28 44.22
N ILE A 95 8.59 -33.07 43.52
CA ILE A 95 8.50 -34.53 43.48
C ILE A 95 8.80 -35.07 44.89
N THR A 96 7.88 -35.83 45.49
CA THR A 96 8.19 -36.67 46.65
C THR A 96 8.42 -38.09 46.13
N GLU A 97 9.67 -38.54 46.14
CA GLU A 97 9.97 -39.95 45.93
C GLU A 97 9.58 -40.70 47.20
N ALA A 98 8.40 -41.33 47.20
CA ALA A 98 8.02 -42.26 48.26
C ALA A 98 8.89 -43.51 48.13
N GLY A 99 9.62 -43.81 49.21
CA GLY A 99 10.68 -44.80 49.29
C GLY A 99 10.42 -46.16 48.65
N GLY A 100 11.47 -46.70 48.04
CA GLY A 100 11.66 -48.13 47.85
C GLY A 100 12.54 -48.68 48.96
N THR A 101 12.07 -49.74 49.62
CA THR A 101 12.83 -50.57 50.55
C THR A 101 13.95 -51.34 49.87
#